data_AF-A0A1M7RRC3-F1
#
_entry.id   AF-A0A1M7RRC3-F1
#
_cell.length_a   1.000
_cell.length_b   1.000
_cell.length_c   1.000
_cell.angle_alpha   90.00
_cell.angle_beta   90.00
_cell.angle_gamma   90.00
#
_symmetry.space_group_name_H-M   'P 1'
#
loop_
_entity.id
_entity.type
_entity.pdbx_description
1 polymer ?
#
loop_
_entity_poly.entity_id
_entity_poly.type
_entity_poly.pdbx_seq_one_letter_code
_entity_poly.pdbx_strand_id
1 'polypeptide(L)'
;MFFTLLILFSLSIHGRNFLCTNRLEDFLKDVSLLTLGSLGNTSLAQEVGQYVGSVAKQDGYSYYLIGPLDTLSVDDNDYFYRVNKSPFITADIYEKFATGLGNAGIIPVFDGRGKIDTNLVSSLVTRKLTYPVLVEDEGKANLLRALGYKAVFIVEENGEYKFLNSIPVSLYWKIPVQNPEELRKKVLLNSIIYLGPGEVQIRKSFVTSGVVVFSDEEFVISEAKKALEKRTAPGRVPW
;
A
#
# COMPACT_ATOMS: atom_id res chain seq x y z
N MET A 1 2.29 19.25 55.09
CA MET A 1 1.60 19.76 53.87
C MET A 1 2.53 19.45 52.69
N PHE A 2 2.35 18.28 52.06
CA PHE A 2 3.23 17.79 51.00
C PHE A 2 2.78 18.39 49.65
N PHE A 3 3.66 19.19 49.04
CA PHE A 3 3.52 19.64 47.67
C PHE A 3 4.01 18.52 46.75
N THR A 4 3.09 17.78 46.14
CA THR A 4 3.42 16.82 45.10
C THR A 4 3.55 17.60 43.78
N LEU A 5 4.79 17.87 43.40
CA LEU A 5 5.16 18.43 42.10
C LEU A 5 4.81 17.39 41.03
N LEU A 6 3.65 17.57 40.39
CA LEU A 6 3.21 16.77 39.25
C LEU A 6 4.04 17.24 38.04
N ILE A 7 5.23 16.65 37.88
CA ILE A 7 6.03 16.79 36.67
C ILE A 7 5.20 16.16 35.55
N LEU A 8 4.52 17.02 34.78
CA LEU A 8 4.05 16.73 33.43
C LEU A 8 5.29 16.40 32.60
N PHE A 9 5.71 15.13 32.63
CA PHE A 9 6.45 14.56 31.52
C PHE A 9 5.51 14.59 30.33
N SER A 10 5.55 15.70 29.58
CA SER A 10 5.37 15.62 28.14
C SER A 10 6.52 14.74 27.64
N LEU A 11 6.30 13.43 27.67
CA LEU A 11 7.05 12.51 26.87
C LEU A 11 6.78 12.94 25.43
N SER A 12 7.65 13.79 24.92
CA SER A 12 7.91 13.90 23.49
C SER A 12 8.22 12.48 23.03
N ILE A 13 7.19 11.77 22.57
CA ILE A 13 7.36 10.55 21.78
C ILE A 13 7.87 11.03 20.40
N HIS A 14 9.05 11.63 20.38
CA HIS A 14 9.85 11.87 19.19
C HIS A 14 10.64 10.59 18.93
N GLY A 15 9.91 9.53 18.60
CA GLY A 15 10.50 8.31 18.07
C GLY A 15 10.75 8.53 16.58
N ARG A 16 12.02 8.44 16.14
CA ARG A 16 12.42 8.47 14.71
C ARG A 16 11.68 7.46 13.82
N ASN A 17 11.00 6.47 14.40
CA ASN A 17 10.30 5.40 13.69
C ASN A 17 8.78 5.49 13.90
N PHE A 18 8.17 6.58 13.43
CA PHE A 18 6.73 6.81 13.63
C PHE A 18 5.87 6.33 12.44
N LEU A 19 6.32 6.65 11.23
CA LEU A 19 5.76 6.26 9.96
C LEU A 19 6.74 5.33 9.23
N CYS A 20 6.30 4.10 8.93
CA CYS A 20 7.05 3.20 8.08
C CYS A 20 6.84 3.56 6.61
N THR A 21 7.93 3.81 5.89
CA THR A 21 7.93 4.17 4.47
C THR A 21 8.54 3.08 3.57
N ASN A 22 8.91 1.93 4.16
CA ASN A 22 9.44 0.77 3.45
C ASN A 22 8.45 0.28 2.38
N ARG A 23 9.00 -0.14 1.23
CA ARG A 23 8.21 -0.68 0.12
C ARG A 23 7.66 -2.06 0.46
N LEU A 24 6.63 -2.51 -0.25
CA LEU A 24 6.07 -3.85 -0.04
C LEU A 24 7.11 -4.95 -0.29
N GLU A 25 7.99 -4.72 -1.26
CA GLU A 25 9.07 -5.60 -1.65
C GLU A 25 10.07 -5.85 -0.51
N ASP A 26 10.18 -4.91 0.44
CA ASP A 26 11.04 -5.04 1.63
C ASP A 26 10.43 -6.01 2.67
N PHE A 27 9.10 -6.23 2.62
CA PHE A 27 8.38 -7.17 3.49
C PHE A 27 8.17 -8.53 2.82
N LEU A 28 7.88 -8.52 1.52
CA LEU A 28 7.53 -9.68 0.71
C LEU A 28 8.26 -9.57 -0.63
N LYS A 29 9.33 -10.35 -0.79
CA LYS A 29 10.12 -10.38 -2.03
C LYS A 29 9.21 -10.55 -3.27
N ASP A 30 9.44 -9.71 -4.28
CA ASP A 30 8.71 -9.68 -5.56
C ASP A 30 7.22 -9.29 -5.50
N VAL A 31 6.71 -8.91 -4.32
CA VAL A 31 5.34 -8.41 -4.17
C VAL A 31 5.36 -6.89 -4.06
N SER A 32 4.83 -6.22 -5.06
CA SER A 32 4.69 -4.76 -5.10
C SER A 32 3.23 -4.32 -5.09
N LEU A 33 2.98 -3.00 -5.10
CA LEU A 33 1.62 -2.46 -5.27
C LEU A 33 1.01 -2.88 -6.61
N LEU A 34 1.83 -3.01 -7.65
CA LEU A 34 1.40 -3.46 -8.97
C LEU A 34 1.00 -4.94 -8.95
N THR A 35 1.72 -5.75 -8.18
CA THR A 35 1.34 -7.15 -7.90
C THR A 35 -0.04 -7.21 -7.24
N LEU A 36 -0.30 -6.35 -6.24
CA LEU A 36 -1.62 -6.28 -5.59
C LEU A 36 -2.72 -5.82 -6.55
N GLY A 37 -2.43 -4.83 -7.39
CA GLY A 37 -3.37 -4.35 -8.41
C GLY A 37 -3.68 -5.36 -9.53
N SER A 38 -2.87 -6.41 -9.64
CA SER A 38 -3.02 -7.51 -10.61
C SER A 38 -3.71 -8.74 -10.03
N LEU A 39 -4.08 -8.75 -8.74
CA LEU A 39 -4.69 -9.90 -8.08
C LEU A 39 -6.02 -10.31 -8.72
N GLY A 40 -6.18 -11.61 -9.03
CA GLY A 40 -7.48 -12.19 -9.33
C GLY A 40 -8.44 -12.10 -8.16
N ASN A 41 -7.95 -12.44 -6.97
CA ASN A 41 -8.64 -12.38 -5.68
C ASN A 41 -8.10 -11.21 -4.85
N THR A 42 -8.83 -10.09 -4.82
CA THR A 42 -8.37 -8.88 -4.13
C THR A 42 -8.32 -9.04 -2.60
N SER A 43 -9.00 -10.02 -2.00
CA SER A 43 -8.93 -10.28 -0.55
C SER A 43 -7.52 -10.59 -0.06
N LEU A 44 -6.63 -11.10 -0.93
CA LEU A 44 -5.21 -11.29 -0.59
C LEU A 44 -4.51 -9.98 -0.23
N ALA A 45 -4.96 -8.83 -0.73
CA ALA A 45 -4.42 -7.52 -0.34
C ALA A 45 -4.66 -7.24 1.16
N GLN A 46 -5.77 -7.73 1.73
CA GLN A 46 -6.02 -7.60 3.17
C GLN A 46 -5.07 -8.47 3.99
N GLU A 47 -4.82 -9.71 3.56
CA GLU A 47 -3.84 -10.60 4.20
C GLU A 47 -2.43 -9.99 4.15
N VAL A 48 -2.05 -9.40 3.01
CA VAL A 48 -0.77 -8.68 2.86
C VAL A 48 -0.70 -7.47 3.80
N GLY A 49 -1.77 -6.68 3.89
CA GLY A 49 -1.86 -5.56 4.83
C GLY A 49 -1.73 -6.01 6.29
N GLN A 50 -2.34 -7.13 6.63
CA GLN A 50 -2.23 -7.70 7.98
C GLN A 50 -0.80 -8.15 8.29
N TYR A 51 -0.13 -8.84 7.37
CA TYR A 51 1.27 -9.25 7.54
C TYR A 51 2.20 -8.04 7.67
N VAL A 52 2.17 -7.11 6.72
CA VAL A 52 2.99 -5.89 6.72
C VAL A 52 2.75 -5.08 7.99
N GLY A 53 1.49 -4.92 8.38
CA GLY A 53 1.12 -4.21 9.59
C GLY A 53 1.66 -4.90 10.85
N SER A 54 1.68 -6.23 10.90
CA SER A 54 2.23 -6.98 12.03
C SER A 54 3.72 -6.76 12.19
N VAL A 55 4.47 -6.81 11.08
CA VAL A 55 5.92 -6.57 11.06
C VAL A 55 6.22 -5.12 11.45
N ALA A 56 5.58 -4.15 10.79
CA ALA A 56 5.78 -2.74 11.09
C ALA A 56 5.42 -2.42 12.57
N LYS A 57 4.37 -3.04 13.11
CA LYS A 57 3.99 -2.86 14.51
C LYS A 57 5.02 -3.44 15.47
N GLN A 58 5.59 -4.60 15.13
CA GLN A 58 6.66 -5.23 15.91
C GLN A 58 7.93 -4.36 15.91
N ASP A 59 8.22 -3.67 14.81
CA ASP A 59 9.36 -2.75 14.67
C ASP A 59 9.12 -1.39 15.33
N GLY A 60 7.95 -1.18 15.95
CA GLY A 60 7.62 0.02 16.73
C GLY A 60 6.92 1.13 15.96
N TYR A 61 6.58 0.92 14.69
CA TYR A 61 5.84 1.92 13.91
C TYR A 61 4.37 2.02 14.35
N SER A 62 3.80 3.21 14.19
CA SER A 62 2.36 3.45 14.41
C SER A 62 1.60 3.64 13.11
N TYR A 63 2.29 4.07 12.05
CA TYR A 63 1.73 4.35 10.74
C TYR A 63 2.49 3.60 9.65
N TYR A 64 1.82 3.35 8.52
CA TYR A 64 2.43 2.78 7.32
C TYR A 64 2.00 3.54 6.08
N LEU A 65 2.96 3.95 5.27
CA LEU A 65 2.73 4.63 3.99
C LEU A 65 2.37 3.60 2.92
N ILE A 66 1.09 3.52 2.54
CA ILE A 66 0.58 2.54 1.59
C ILE A 66 1.14 2.79 0.19
N GLY A 67 0.81 3.95 -0.38
CA GLY A 67 0.93 4.18 -1.81
C GLY A 67 0.35 5.52 -2.24
N PRO A 68 0.65 5.92 -3.49
CA PRO A 68 0.33 7.24 -4.00
C PRO A 68 -1.16 7.45 -4.27
N LEU A 69 -1.64 8.68 -4.11
CA LEU A 69 -2.97 9.12 -4.56
C LEU A 69 -3.02 9.36 -6.08
N ASP A 70 -2.40 8.48 -6.85
CA ASP A 70 -2.32 8.53 -8.31
C ASP A 70 -2.50 7.12 -8.88
N THR A 71 -3.00 7.03 -10.12
CA THR A 71 -3.19 5.75 -10.82
C THR A 71 -1.99 5.40 -11.69
N LEU A 72 -1.88 4.13 -12.09
CA LEU A 72 -0.82 3.67 -12.99
C LEU A 72 -0.94 4.34 -14.36
N SER A 73 0.17 4.87 -14.85
CA SER A 73 0.33 5.43 -16.20
C SER A 73 1.55 4.82 -16.90
N VAL A 74 1.54 4.82 -18.23
CA VAL A 74 2.68 4.42 -19.07
C VAL A 74 3.92 5.28 -18.83
N ASP A 75 3.72 6.55 -18.44
CA ASP A 75 4.78 7.54 -18.21
C ASP A 75 5.36 7.49 -16.79
N ASP A 76 4.91 6.57 -15.93
CA ASP A 76 5.43 6.44 -14.57
C ASP A 76 6.89 5.95 -14.57
N ASN A 77 7.74 6.61 -13.77
CA ASN A 77 9.13 6.19 -13.59
C ASN A 77 9.25 4.88 -12.78
N ASP A 78 8.29 4.63 -11.89
CA ASP A 78 8.25 3.44 -11.03
C ASP A 78 6.85 2.82 -11.05
N TYR A 79 6.65 1.87 -11.97
CA TYR A 79 5.39 1.14 -12.11
C TYR A 79 5.07 0.27 -10.89
N PHE A 80 6.09 -0.22 -10.17
CA PHE A 80 5.89 -1.16 -9.07
C PHE A 80 5.31 -0.48 -7.83
N TYR A 81 5.48 0.84 -7.71
CA TYR A 81 4.82 1.68 -6.69
C TYR A 81 3.43 2.20 -7.11
N ARG A 82 2.83 1.64 -8.16
CA ARG A 82 1.45 1.93 -8.59
C ARG A 82 0.59 0.68 -8.48
N VAL A 83 -0.71 0.87 -8.28
CA VAL A 83 -1.64 -0.27 -8.17
C VAL A 83 -2.24 -0.63 -9.52
N ASN A 84 -3.03 0.26 -10.10
CA ASN A 84 -3.81 -0.01 -11.30
C ASN A 84 -4.15 1.31 -12.02
N LYS A 85 -4.40 1.26 -13.34
CA LYS A 85 -4.88 2.41 -14.13
C LYS A 85 -6.30 2.82 -13.73
N SER A 86 -7.07 1.89 -13.18
CA SER A 86 -8.43 2.12 -12.76
C SER A 86 -8.45 2.71 -11.35
N PRO A 87 -8.96 3.94 -11.15
CA PRO A 87 -9.08 4.54 -9.82
C PRO A 87 -9.98 3.69 -8.91
N PHE A 88 -10.98 3.01 -9.45
CA PHE A 88 -11.87 2.13 -8.69
C PHE A 88 -11.18 0.87 -8.18
N ILE A 89 -10.30 0.27 -8.98
CA ILE A 89 -9.53 -0.91 -8.55
C ILE A 89 -8.47 -0.48 -7.53
N THR A 90 -7.75 0.62 -7.79
CA THR A 90 -6.77 1.18 -6.85
C THR A 90 -7.40 1.45 -5.48
N ALA A 91 -8.57 2.08 -5.45
CA ALA A 91 -9.30 2.30 -4.20
C ALA A 91 -9.71 0.98 -3.50
N ASP A 92 -9.99 -0.11 -4.23
CA ASP A 92 -10.44 -1.40 -3.63
C ASP A 92 -9.27 -2.12 -2.97
N ILE A 93 -8.12 -2.11 -3.65
CA ILE A 93 -6.88 -2.62 -3.09
C ILE A 93 -6.46 -1.80 -1.88
N TYR A 94 -6.54 -0.47 -1.95
CA TYR A 94 -6.24 0.40 -0.80
C TYR A 94 -7.16 0.14 0.39
N GLU A 95 -8.47 -0.02 0.17
CA GLU A 95 -9.42 -0.39 1.23
C GLU A 95 -9.03 -1.68 1.95
N LYS A 96 -8.77 -2.74 1.17
CA LYS A 96 -8.46 -4.07 1.70
C LYS A 96 -7.12 -4.07 2.42
N PHE A 97 -6.09 -3.49 1.80
CA PHE A 97 -4.77 -3.38 2.40
C PHE A 97 -4.79 -2.53 3.68
N ALA A 98 -5.46 -1.38 3.66
CA ALA A 98 -5.64 -0.53 4.83
C ALA A 98 -6.41 -1.22 5.96
N THR A 99 -7.42 -2.02 5.64
CA THR A 99 -8.15 -2.83 6.61
C THR A 99 -7.22 -3.85 7.28
N GLY A 100 -6.36 -4.51 6.49
CA GLY A 100 -5.34 -5.42 7.00
C GLY A 100 -4.38 -4.72 7.98
N LEU A 101 -3.87 -3.55 7.62
CA LEU A 101 -3.00 -2.74 8.47
C LEU A 101 -3.69 -2.38 9.80
N GLY A 102 -4.95 -1.91 9.74
CA GLY A 102 -5.74 -1.57 10.93
C GLY A 102 -5.95 -2.76 11.86
N ASN A 103 -6.24 -3.94 11.31
CA ASN A 103 -6.36 -5.18 12.08
C ASN A 103 -5.06 -5.55 12.83
N ALA A 104 -3.91 -5.18 12.28
CA ALA A 104 -2.60 -5.39 12.89
C ALA A 104 -2.16 -4.29 13.87
N GLY A 105 -2.95 -3.21 14.02
CA GLY A 105 -2.65 -2.10 14.92
C GLY A 105 -1.78 -1.00 14.28
N ILE A 106 -1.80 -0.89 12.95
CA ILE A 106 -1.13 0.15 12.17
C ILE A 106 -2.15 1.07 11.52
N ILE A 107 -1.89 2.38 11.59
CA ILE A 107 -2.70 3.38 10.94
C ILE A 107 -2.22 3.55 9.48
N PRO A 108 -3.08 3.29 8.49
CA PRO A 108 -2.72 3.48 7.09
C PRO A 108 -2.53 4.97 6.77
N VAL A 109 -1.55 5.29 5.92
CA VAL A 109 -1.29 6.64 5.40
C VAL A 109 -1.19 6.56 3.89
N PHE A 110 -1.89 7.44 3.17
CA PHE A 110 -1.69 7.57 1.73
C PHE A 110 -0.55 8.55 1.43
N ASP A 111 0.18 8.29 0.35
CA ASP A 111 1.18 9.20 -0.18
C ASP A 111 0.48 10.21 -1.11
N GLY A 112 0.22 11.40 -0.57
CA GLY A 112 -0.34 12.52 -1.33
C GLY A 112 0.71 13.33 -2.08
N ARG A 113 1.98 12.93 -2.02
CA ARG A 113 3.08 13.62 -2.71
C ARG A 113 3.08 13.28 -4.20
N GLY A 114 3.58 14.20 -5.01
CA GLY A 114 3.62 14.12 -6.46
C GLY A 114 2.26 14.40 -7.09
N LYS A 115 1.95 13.72 -8.19
CA LYS A 115 0.69 13.88 -8.91
C LYS A 115 -0.48 13.32 -8.10
N ILE A 116 -1.66 13.92 -8.25
CA ILE A 116 -2.92 13.43 -7.69
C ILE A 116 -3.87 13.09 -8.83
N ASP A 117 -4.44 11.88 -8.79
CA ASP A 117 -5.59 11.51 -9.62
C ASP A 117 -6.89 11.88 -8.88
N THR A 118 -7.60 12.87 -9.40
CA THR A 118 -8.87 13.36 -8.82
C THR A 118 -9.97 12.29 -8.82
N ASN A 119 -9.97 11.36 -9.78
CA ASN A 119 -10.94 10.28 -9.84
C ASN A 119 -10.67 9.24 -8.76
N LEU A 120 -9.40 8.98 -8.43
CA LEU A 120 -9.03 8.14 -7.29
C LEU A 120 -9.44 8.81 -5.98
N VAL A 121 -9.15 10.10 -5.80
CA VAL A 121 -9.59 10.86 -4.61
C VAL A 121 -11.11 10.79 -4.46
N SER A 122 -11.87 11.04 -5.53
CA SER A 122 -13.33 10.92 -5.51
C SER A 122 -13.77 9.51 -5.12
N SER A 123 -13.15 8.46 -5.67
CA SER A 123 -13.47 7.07 -5.35
C SER A 123 -13.24 6.75 -3.87
N LEU A 124 -12.14 7.24 -3.28
CA LEU A 124 -11.84 7.08 -1.86
C LEU A 124 -12.85 7.82 -0.97
N VAL A 125 -13.22 9.06 -1.32
CA VAL A 125 -14.22 9.85 -0.59
C VAL A 125 -15.58 9.17 -0.59
N THR A 126 -16.04 8.68 -1.75
CA THR A 126 -17.33 7.97 -1.85
C THR A 126 -17.36 6.70 -0.99
N ARG A 127 -16.22 6.02 -0.85
CA ARG A 127 -16.06 4.83 0.01
C ARG A 127 -15.83 5.17 1.48
N LYS A 128 -15.74 6.45 1.85
CA LYS A 128 -15.40 6.92 3.20
C LYS A 128 -14.03 6.44 3.67
N LEU A 129 -13.09 6.26 2.74
CA LEU A 129 -11.70 5.86 3.01
C LEU A 129 -10.81 7.10 3.14
N THR A 130 -11.06 7.91 4.17
CA THR A 130 -10.33 9.15 4.44
C THR A 130 -9.28 8.94 5.53
N TYR A 131 -8.25 8.15 5.18
CA TYR A 131 -7.09 7.92 6.05
C TYR A 131 -6.14 9.12 6.04
N PRO A 132 -5.23 9.25 7.02
CA PRO A 132 -4.20 10.29 6.98
C PRO A 132 -3.42 10.30 5.66
N VAL A 133 -2.94 11.48 5.26
CA VAL A 133 -2.20 11.66 4.01
C VAL A 133 -0.89 12.39 4.28
N LEU A 134 0.22 11.82 3.83
CA LEU A 134 1.52 12.49 3.77
C LEU A 134 1.54 13.40 2.52
N VAL A 135 1.75 14.69 2.71
CA VAL A 135 1.76 15.70 1.64
C VAL A 135 3.05 16.52 1.69
N GLU A 136 3.40 17.18 0.58
CA GLU A 136 4.59 18.03 0.51
C GLU A 136 4.44 19.28 1.40
N ASP A 137 3.25 19.88 1.38
CA ASP A 137 2.99 21.16 2.03
C ASP A 137 1.50 21.35 2.37
N GLU A 138 1.21 22.46 3.05
CA GLU A 138 -0.16 22.85 3.41
C GLU A 138 -1.02 23.23 2.19
N GLY A 139 -0.42 23.69 1.09
CA GLY A 139 -1.12 23.95 -0.16
C GLY A 139 -1.72 22.67 -0.75
N LYS A 140 -0.96 21.58 -0.74
CA LYS A 140 -1.42 20.25 -1.13
C LYS A 140 -2.54 19.72 -0.23
N ALA A 141 -2.42 19.93 1.09
CA ALA A 141 -3.50 19.59 2.03
C ALA A 141 -4.79 20.36 1.70
N ASN A 142 -4.68 21.66 1.38
CA ASN A 142 -5.83 22.49 1.00
C ASN A 142 -6.47 22.04 -0.31
N LEU A 143 -5.68 21.61 -1.30
CA LEU A 143 -6.18 21.01 -2.54
C LEU A 143 -7.04 19.77 -2.25
N LEU A 144 -6.53 18.84 -1.44
CA LEU A 144 -7.25 17.62 -1.07
C LEU A 144 -8.54 17.92 -0.29
N ARG A 145 -8.52 18.91 0.61
CA ARG A 145 -9.72 19.39 1.32
C ARG A 145 -10.77 19.94 0.34
N ALA A 146 -10.35 20.70 -0.67
CA ALA A 146 -11.24 21.25 -1.70
C ALA A 146 -11.88 20.14 -2.56
N LEU A 147 -11.19 19.00 -2.73
CA LEU A 147 -11.74 17.78 -3.36
C LEU A 147 -12.65 16.97 -2.43
N GLY A 148 -12.94 17.46 -1.22
CA GLY A 148 -13.80 16.79 -0.24
C GLY A 148 -13.10 15.72 0.60
N TYR A 149 -11.76 15.59 0.50
CA TYR A 149 -10.98 14.63 1.29
C TYR A 149 -10.79 15.13 2.72
N LYS A 150 -11.56 14.59 3.66
CA LYS A 150 -11.56 14.99 5.08
C LYS A 150 -10.69 14.06 5.91
N ALA A 151 -9.40 14.38 6.03
CA ALA A 151 -8.44 13.56 6.76
C ALA A 151 -7.47 14.39 7.61
N VAL A 152 -6.62 13.68 8.34
CA VAL A 152 -5.41 14.22 8.95
C VAL A 152 -4.34 14.37 7.86
N PHE A 153 -3.65 15.50 7.84
CA PHE A 153 -2.55 15.76 6.90
C PHE A 153 -1.22 15.80 7.65
N ILE A 154 -0.22 15.16 7.06
CA ILE A 154 1.12 15.01 7.62
C ILE A 154 2.10 15.65 6.64
N VAL A 155 3.04 16.43 7.13
CA VAL A 155 4.17 16.97 6.36
C VAL A 155 5.48 16.47 6.96
N GLU A 156 6.50 16.32 6.13
CA GLU A 156 7.86 16.00 6.58
C GLU A 156 8.70 17.29 6.60
N GLU A 157 9.09 17.75 7.79
CA GLU A 157 9.91 18.94 8.00
C GLU A 157 11.17 18.52 8.74
N ASN A 158 12.36 18.76 8.17
CA ASN A 158 13.66 18.44 8.78
C ASN A 158 13.83 16.97 9.24
N GLY A 159 13.21 16.02 8.53
CA GLY A 159 13.24 14.59 8.88
C GLY A 159 12.27 14.20 10.00
N GLU A 160 11.37 15.09 10.39
CA GLU A 160 10.31 14.83 11.36
C GLU A 160 8.92 14.94 10.72
N TYR A 161 7.98 14.13 11.19
CA TYR A 161 6.60 14.13 10.72
C TYR A 161 5.72 15.02 11.59
N LYS A 162 5.18 16.09 10.99
CA LYS A 162 4.30 17.05 11.64
C LYS A 162 2.86 16.89 11.16
N PHE A 163 1.95 16.82 12.12
CA PHE A 163 0.52 16.66 11.88
C PHE A 163 -0.13 18.04 11.82
N LEU A 164 -0.71 18.41 10.68
CA LEU A 164 -1.21 19.77 10.44
C LEU A 164 -2.50 20.08 11.20
N ASN A 165 -3.33 19.07 11.43
CA ASN A 165 -4.68 19.23 11.97
C ASN A 165 -5.07 18.15 12.99
N SER A 166 -4.09 17.43 13.56
CA SER A 166 -4.31 16.57 14.73
C SER A 166 -3.02 16.40 15.52
N ILE A 167 -3.10 15.68 16.62
CA ILE A 167 -1.93 15.10 17.28
C ILE A 167 -1.67 13.67 16.75
N PRO A 168 -0.43 13.18 16.80
CA PRO A 168 -0.13 11.81 16.46
C PRO A 168 -0.79 10.82 17.44
N VAL A 169 -1.24 9.67 16.95
CA VAL A 169 -1.91 8.63 17.76
C VAL A 169 -1.35 7.25 17.46
N SER A 170 -1.51 6.31 18.38
CA SER A 170 -1.09 4.91 18.18
C SER A 170 -2.20 3.96 18.61
N LEU A 171 -2.38 2.88 17.86
CA LEU A 171 -3.28 1.80 18.23
C LEU A 171 -2.58 0.87 19.21
N TYR A 172 -3.25 0.50 20.32
CA TYR A 172 -2.59 -0.24 21.40
C TYR A 172 -2.43 -1.73 21.14
N TRP A 173 -3.22 -2.29 20.22
CA TRP A 173 -3.18 -3.72 19.92
C TRP A 173 -2.07 -4.05 18.92
N LYS A 174 -1.69 -5.32 18.92
CA LYS A 174 -0.78 -5.94 17.96
C LYS A 174 -1.20 -7.39 17.78
N ILE A 175 -0.82 -7.99 16.66
CA ILE A 175 -1.02 -9.40 16.38
C ILE A 175 0.33 -10.10 16.10
N PRO A 176 0.43 -11.43 16.24
CA PRO A 176 1.66 -12.15 15.95
C PRO A 176 2.02 -12.08 14.46
N VAL A 177 3.32 -11.92 14.18
CA VAL A 177 3.85 -12.04 12.81
C VAL A 177 3.77 -13.50 12.37
N GLN A 178 3.16 -13.73 11.21
CA GLN A 178 3.05 -15.04 10.59
C GLN A 178 4.21 -15.29 9.61
N ASN A 179 4.43 -16.55 9.22
CA ASN A 179 5.42 -16.88 8.20
C ASN A 179 5.01 -16.28 6.83
N PRO A 180 5.85 -15.45 6.19
CA PRO A 180 5.50 -14.76 4.95
C PRO A 180 5.40 -15.67 3.72
N GLU A 181 6.12 -16.79 3.67
CA GLU A 181 6.35 -17.50 2.40
C GLU A 181 5.07 -18.04 1.76
N GLU A 182 4.15 -18.57 2.57
CA GLU A 182 2.88 -19.08 2.05
C GLU A 182 1.99 -17.96 1.50
N LEU A 183 1.96 -16.80 2.17
CA LEU A 183 1.24 -15.63 1.68
C LEU A 183 1.88 -15.08 0.40
N ARG A 184 3.21 -14.97 0.37
CA ARG A 184 3.99 -14.51 -0.79
C ARG A 184 3.69 -15.36 -2.02
N LYS A 185 3.75 -16.68 -1.89
CA LYS A 185 3.43 -17.62 -2.99
C LYS A 185 2.00 -17.45 -3.47
N LYS A 186 1.01 -17.37 -2.56
CA LYS A 186 -0.40 -17.16 -2.93
C LYS A 186 -0.59 -15.87 -3.73
N VAL A 187 0.03 -14.77 -3.30
CA VAL A 187 -0.04 -13.48 -3.98
C VAL A 187 0.58 -13.56 -5.37
N LEU A 188 1.81 -14.06 -5.48
CA LEU A 188 2.52 -14.18 -6.76
C LEU A 188 1.75 -15.04 -7.75
N LEU A 189 1.25 -16.21 -7.34
CA LEU A 189 0.47 -17.09 -8.20
C LEU A 189 -0.88 -16.48 -8.59
N ASN A 190 -1.55 -15.78 -7.69
CA ASN A 190 -2.84 -15.15 -7.96
C ASN A 190 -2.73 -13.88 -8.83
N SER A 191 -1.53 -13.32 -8.94
CA SER A 191 -1.21 -12.15 -9.77
C SER A 191 -0.75 -12.49 -11.19
N ILE A 192 -0.64 -13.77 -11.57
CA ILE A 192 -0.23 -14.17 -12.93
C ILE A 192 -1.27 -13.70 -13.95
N ILE A 193 -0.84 -12.99 -15.00
CA ILE A 193 -1.73 -12.36 -15.98
C ILE A 193 -1.58 -13.06 -17.34
N TYR A 194 -2.68 -13.50 -17.94
CA TYR A 194 -2.69 -14.00 -19.32
C TYR A 194 -3.20 -12.91 -20.27
N LEU A 195 -2.37 -12.57 -21.26
CA LEU A 195 -2.67 -11.54 -22.26
C LEU A 195 -2.95 -12.12 -23.65
N GLY A 196 -2.42 -13.31 -23.94
CA GLY A 196 -2.58 -13.98 -25.22
C GLY A 196 -1.45 -14.97 -25.51
N PRO A 197 -1.39 -15.53 -26.72
CA PRO A 197 -0.26 -16.33 -27.17
C PRO A 197 1.05 -15.54 -27.06
N GLY A 198 2.15 -16.22 -26.70
CA GLY A 198 3.45 -15.60 -26.55
C GLY A 198 4.33 -16.34 -25.54
N GLU A 199 5.32 -15.62 -25.02
CA GLU A 199 6.25 -16.13 -23.99
C GLU A 199 5.86 -15.66 -22.58
N VAL A 200 6.53 -16.22 -21.58
CA VAL A 200 6.45 -15.72 -20.19
C VAL A 200 7.29 -14.45 -20.08
N GLN A 201 6.65 -13.36 -19.68
CA GLN A 201 7.25 -12.04 -19.49
C GLN A 201 7.44 -11.79 -17.99
N ILE A 202 8.69 -11.78 -17.54
CA ILE A 202 9.03 -11.58 -16.13
C ILE A 202 9.20 -10.09 -15.85
N ARG A 203 8.39 -9.55 -14.95
CA ARG A 203 8.46 -8.16 -14.47
C ARG A 203 8.42 -7.11 -15.59
N LYS A 204 7.76 -7.41 -16.71
CA LYS A 204 7.53 -6.46 -17.81
C LYS A 204 6.09 -5.95 -17.80
N SER A 205 5.93 -4.67 -17.51
CA SER A 205 4.64 -3.96 -17.56
C SER A 205 4.31 -3.51 -19.00
N PHE A 206 3.03 -3.26 -19.29
CA PHE A 206 2.53 -2.73 -20.57
C PHE A 206 2.79 -3.59 -21.82
N VAL A 207 3.21 -4.84 -21.64
CA VAL A 207 3.23 -5.82 -22.73
C VAL A 207 1.80 -6.18 -23.13
N THR A 208 1.61 -6.57 -24.39
CA THR A 208 0.30 -6.83 -25.00
C THR A 208 0.04 -8.30 -25.29
N SER A 209 0.99 -9.20 -25.01
CA SER A 209 0.91 -10.62 -25.34
C SER A 209 1.71 -11.48 -24.36
N GLY A 210 1.42 -12.79 -24.34
CA GLY A 210 2.07 -13.76 -23.46
C GLY A 210 1.45 -13.83 -22.07
N VAL A 211 2.25 -14.28 -21.09
CA VAL A 211 1.87 -14.33 -19.67
C VAL A 211 2.83 -13.48 -18.86
N VAL A 212 2.30 -12.55 -18.07
CA VAL A 212 3.11 -11.70 -17.19
C VAL A 212 3.16 -12.28 -15.79
N VAL A 213 4.36 -12.28 -15.21
CA VAL A 213 4.64 -12.69 -13.83
C VAL A 213 5.53 -11.68 -13.12
N PHE A 214 5.45 -11.64 -11.80
CA PHE A 214 6.21 -10.67 -10.98
C PHE A 214 7.49 -11.25 -10.35
N SER A 215 7.73 -12.56 -10.48
CA SER A 215 8.92 -13.25 -9.96
C SER A 215 9.45 -14.25 -10.97
N ASP A 216 10.77 -14.47 -10.96
CA ASP A 216 11.50 -15.43 -11.78
C ASP A 216 11.64 -16.82 -11.11
N GLU A 217 11.10 -16.99 -9.91
CA GLU A 217 11.20 -18.25 -9.17
C GLU A 217 10.45 -19.40 -9.88
N GLU A 218 11.04 -20.60 -9.86
CA GLU A 218 10.58 -21.75 -10.65
C GLU A 218 9.10 -22.10 -10.42
N PHE A 219 8.60 -21.96 -9.18
CA PHE A 219 7.20 -22.25 -8.88
C PHE A 219 6.23 -21.30 -9.60
N VAL A 220 6.64 -20.05 -9.83
CA VAL A 220 5.86 -19.05 -10.59
C VAL A 220 5.97 -19.33 -12.08
N ILE A 221 7.18 -19.60 -12.57
CA ILE A 221 7.42 -19.89 -14.00
C ILE A 221 6.68 -21.17 -14.43
N SER A 222 6.66 -22.21 -13.60
CA SER A 222 5.90 -23.43 -13.83
C SER A 222 4.40 -23.14 -13.98
N GLU A 223 3.81 -22.35 -13.08
CA GLU A 223 2.38 -21.98 -13.19
C GLU A 223 2.10 -21.06 -14.38
N ALA A 224 3.03 -20.18 -14.75
CA ALA A 224 2.90 -19.33 -15.93
C ALA A 224 2.87 -20.13 -17.24
N LYS A 225 3.69 -21.17 -17.35
CA LYS A 225 3.67 -22.10 -18.50
C LYS A 225 2.32 -22.83 -18.61
N LYS A 226 1.77 -23.29 -17.47
CA LYS A 226 0.42 -23.88 -17.43
C LYS A 226 -0.66 -22.87 -17.85
N ALA A 227 -0.52 -21.60 -17.47
CA ALA A 227 -1.44 -20.55 -17.86
C ALA A 227 -1.41 -20.29 -19.39
N LEU A 228 -0.24 -20.36 -20.03
CA LEU A 228 -0.11 -20.29 -21.49
C LEU A 228 -0.85 -21.44 -22.19
N GLU A 229 -0.67 -22.67 -21.70
CA GLU A 229 -1.34 -23.87 -22.25
C GLU A 229 -2.86 -23.78 -22.11
N LYS A 230 -3.33 -23.39 -20.92
CA LYS A 230 -4.76 -23.26 -20.60
C LYS A 230 -5.41 -21.99 -21.18
N ARG A 231 -4.60 -21.04 -21.66
CA ARG A 231 -5.03 -19.73 -22.16
C ARG A 231 -5.84 -18.93 -21.14
N THR A 232 -5.48 -19.04 -19.87
CA THR A 232 -6.15 -18.35 -18.77
C THR A 232 -5.23 -18.28 -17.56
N ALA A 233 -5.36 -17.21 -16.79
CA ALA A 233 -4.64 -16.98 -15.54
C ALA A 233 -5.56 -16.24 -14.55
N PRO A 234 -5.29 -16.32 -13.24
CA PRO A 234 -6.14 -15.69 -12.24
C PRO A 234 -6.07 -14.16 -12.25
N GLY A 235 -4.90 -13.60 -12.56
CA GLY A 235 -4.62 -12.18 -12.45
C GLY A 235 -5.33 -11.34 -13.50
N ARG A 236 -5.48 -10.06 -13.18
CA ARG A 236 -6.06 -9.04 -14.05
C ARG A 236 -4.97 -8.12 -14.59
N VAL A 237 -5.19 -7.58 -15.78
CA VAL A 237 -4.30 -6.57 -16.36
C VAL A 237 -4.45 -5.26 -15.57
N PRO A 238 -3.36 -4.70 -14.99
CA PRO A 238 -3.46 -3.46 -14.23
C PRO A 238 -3.31 -2.20 -15.08
N TRP A 239 -2.92 -2.32 -16.35
CA TRP A 239 -2.76 -1.23 -17.33
C TRP A 239 -3.71 -1.35 -18.52
#